data_AF-A0A942N5C7-F1
#
_entry.id   AF-A0A942N5C7-F1
#
_cell.length_a   1.000
_cell.length_b   1.000
_cell.length_c   1.000
_cell.angle_alpha   90.00
_cell.angle_beta   90.00
_cell.angle_gamma   90.00
#
_symmetry.space_group_name_H-M   'P 1'
#
loop_
_entity.id
_entity.type
_entity.pdbx_description
1 polymer ?
#
loop_
_entity_poly.entity_id
_entity_poly.type
_entity_poly.pdbx_seq_one_letter_code
_entity_poly.pdbx_strand_id
1 'polypeptide(L)'
;MGKSSLIIVMGMSVIVAFFILKLNANSKENLSTTMNMFEQTQARLIANSGVEIYLEKLKADLSMQGKSFNGNSLFNGTYNIHISTGDTVMVTSTATFMGVTHTSVVEAAADKLDPFAVSGAMYIATDAIDGVKINGNITVSGYDHSIDGNILNNGNDLPGIAVDDASQISTITSSIKGAADIVGSGGEPSVQSVTTGMDWTQYALDVESNPDIIINSSTDLSKISNLGTKTNPKTTFVNGDIHFNSSLEGCGILVVNGNLKINGNFTYRGLIIAYKDSKITTQLNGNGKLYGAMVIAGTSADLEISNGNFKCLYSQEALDHIASLMKARRFKILSWWE
;
A
#
# COMPACT_ATOMS: atom_id res chain seq x y z
N MET A 1 61.65 53.28 -44.65
CA MET A 1 60.36 52.89 -44.02
C MET A 1 59.83 51.51 -44.43
N GLY A 2 60.12 50.98 -45.63
CA GLY A 2 59.57 49.68 -46.08
C GLY A 2 59.98 48.43 -45.29
N LYS A 3 61.21 48.35 -44.76
CA LYS A 3 61.68 47.18 -44.01
C LYS A 3 61.00 47.00 -42.65
N SER A 4 60.62 48.09 -41.98
CA SER A 4 59.93 48.04 -40.68
C SER A 4 58.46 47.64 -40.83
N SER A 5 57.79 48.05 -41.92
CA SER A 5 56.42 47.65 -42.23
C SER A 5 56.32 46.14 -42.50
N LEU A 6 57.31 45.57 -43.21
CA LEU A 6 57.35 44.13 -43.51
C LEU A 6 57.44 43.28 -42.23
N ILE A 7 58.27 43.69 -41.26
CA ILE A 7 58.44 42.97 -39.99
C ILE A 7 57.15 43.02 -39.17
N ILE A 8 56.45 44.15 -39.14
CA ILE A 8 55.18 44.30 -38.44
C ILE A 8 54.08 43.44 -39.08
N VAL A 9 53.99 43.42 -40.41
CA VAL A 9 52.99 42.61 -41.13
C VAL A 9 53.25 41.10 -40.95
N MET A 10 54.51 40.66 -41.00
CA MET A 10 54.86 39.26 -40.72
C MET A 10 54.61 38.89 -39.25
N GLY A 11 55.00 39.74 -38.31
CA GLY A 11 54.75 39.52 -36.88
C GLY A 11 53.26 39.42 -36.55
N MET A 12 52.43 40.29 -37.13
CA MET A 12 50.99 40.28 -36.93
C MET A 12 50.33 39.05 -37.56
N SER A 13 50.82 38.62 -38.73
CA SER A 13 50.35 37.39 -39.40
C SER A 13 50.64 36.14 -38.56
N VAL A 14 51.83 36.06 -37.95
CA VAL A 14 52.21 34.96 -37.05
C VAL A 14 51.35 34.96 -35.79
N ILE A 15 51.13 36.12 -35.17
CA ILE A 15 50.27 36.24 -33.97
C ILE A 15 48.83 35.81 -34.29
N VAL A 16 48.26 36.27 -35.41
CA VAL A 16 46.91 35.90 -35.84
C VAL A 16 46.81 34.39 -36.11
N ALA A 17 47.83 33.79 -36.75
CA ALA A 17 47.86 32.35 -36.96
C ALA A 17 47.88 31.56 -35.64
N PHE A 18 48.68 31.99 -34.65
CA PHE A 18 48.67 31.37 -33.32
C PHE A 18 47.33 31.53 -32.60
N PHE A 19 46.67 32.69 -32.72
CA PHE A 19 45.33 32.89 -32.17
C PHE A 19 44.29 31.96 -32.79
N ILE A 20 44.29 31.82 -34.12
CA ILE A 20 43.37 30.91 -34.83
C ILE A 20 43.61 29.45 -34.41
N LEU A 21 44.87 29.03 -34.30
CA LEU A 21 45.22 27.68 -33.83
C LEU A 21 44.73 27.44 -32.40
N LYS A 22 44.92 28.41 -31.50
CA LYS A 22 44.48 28.31 -30.10
C LYS A 22 42.94 28.31 -29.96
N LEU A 23 42.24 29.12 -30.75
CA LEU A 23 40.77 29.13 -30.79
C LEU A 23 40.22 27.80 -31.33
N ASN A 24 40.83 27.23 -32.36
CA ASN A 24 40.43 25.94 -32.91
C ASN A 24 40.71 24.79 -31.92
N ALA A 25 41.84 24.82 -31.20
CA ALA A 25 42.14 23.85 -30.15
C ALA A 25 41.13 23.93 -29.01
N ASN A 26 40.87 25.14 -28.48
CA ASN A 26 39.88 25.35 -27.43
C ASN A 26 38.46 24.95 -27.87
N SER A 27 38.08 25.23 -29.13
CA SER A 27 36.76 24.84 -29.64
C SER A 27 36.60 23.32 -29.71
N LYS A 28 37.65 22.57 -30.08
CA LYS A 28 37.63 21.11 -30.08
C LYS A 28 37.57 20.54 -28.67
N GLU A 29 38.31 21.13 -27.74
CA GLU A 29 38.30 20.73 -26.33
C GLU A 29 36.94 20.97 -25.68
N ASN A 30 36.31 22.12 -25.96
CA ASN A 30 34.95 22.44 -25.50
C ASN A 30 33.91 21.49 -26.09
N LEU A 31 34.01 21.18 -27.39
CA LEU A 31 33.12 20.20 -28.04
C LEU A 31 33.28 18.82 -27.39
N SER A 32 34.51 18.35 -27.21
CA SER A 32 34.79 17.06 -26.57
C SER A 32 34.26 17.00 -25.14
N THR A 33 34.43 18.07 -24.37
CA THR A 33 33.91 18.15 -22.99
C THR A 33 32.39 18.10 -22.98
N THR A 34 31.74 18.81 -23.91
CA THR A 34 30.28 18.81 -24.06
C THR A 34 29.74 17.44 -24.44
N MET A 35 30.40 16.76 -25.39
CA MET A 35 30.03 15.40 -25.81
C MET A 35 30.21 14.40 -24.68
N ASN A 36 31.35 14.43 -23.97
CA ASN A 36 31.59 13.55 -22.83
C ASN A 36 30.56 13.77 -21.71
N MET A 37 30.22 15.03 -21.41
CA MET A 37 29.21 15.35 -20.41
C MET A 37 27.82 14.86 -20.82
N PHE A 38 27.47 14.98 -22.12
CA PHE A 38 26.23 14.42 -22.65
C PHE A 38 26.19 12.90 -22.54
N GLU A 39 27.24 12.19 -22.97
CA GLU A 39 27.33 10.74 -22.92
C GLU A 39 27.25 10.21 -21.47
N GLN A 40 27.96 10.85 -20.54
CA GLN A 40 27.89 10.52 -19.10
C GLN A 40 26.49 10.76 -18.53
N THR A 41 25.85 11.88 -18.88
CA THR A 41 24.50 12.20 -18.43
C THR A 41 23.49 11.17 -18.97
N GLN A 42 23.60 10.78 -20.24
CA GLN A 42 22.72 9.77 -20.83
C GLN A 42 22.93 8.40 -20.19
N ALA A 43 24.18 7.96 -19.99
CA ALA A 43 24.48 6.70 -19.31
C ALA A 43 23.89 6.68 -17.88
N ARG A 44 24.00 7.79 -17.15
CA ARG A 44 23.41 7.96 -15.81
C ARG A 44 21.88 7.89 -15.83
N LEU A 45 21.23 8.61 -16.73
CA LEU A 45 19.77 8.57 -16.86
C LEU A 45 19.27 7.17 -17.20
N ILE A 46 19.93 6.46 -18.11
CA ILE A 46 19.58 5.09 -18.47
C ILE A 46 19.75 4.14 -17.27
N ALA A 47 20.84 4.27 -16.51
CA ALA A 47 21.07 3.45 -15.33
C ALA A 47 19.97 3.68 -14.27
N ASN A 48 19.65 4.95 -13.98
CA ASN A 48 18.63 5.35 -13.01
C ASN A 48 17.24 4.85 -13.41
N SER A 49 16.83 5.06 -14.67
CA SER A 49 15.57 4.53 -15.18
C SER A 49 15.54 3.00 -15.15
N GLY A 50 16.67 2.34 -15.41
CA GLY A 50 16.79 0.89 -15.32
C GLY A 50 16.46 0.36 -13.91
N VAL A 51 16.95 1.03 -12.87
CA VAL A 51 16.62 0.71 -11.47
C VAL A 51 15.12 0.88 -11.23
N GLU A 52 14.54 2.02 -11.57
CA GLU A 52 13.11 2.31 -11.33
C GLU A 52 12.19 1.30 -12.02
N ILE A 53 12.46 1.00 -13.31
CA ILE A 53 11.70 0.01 -14.08
C ILE A 53 11.73 -1.35 -13.39
N TYR A 54 12.90 -1.77 -12.88
CA TYR A 54 13.04 -3.09 -12.28
C TYR A 54 12.55 -3.16 -10.84
N LEU A 55 12.57 -2.06 -10.09
CA LEU A 55 11.85 -1.97 -8.82
C LEU A 55 10.36 -2.14 -9.06
N GLU A 56 9.77 -1.47 -10.06
CA GLU A 56 8.36 -1.65 -10.43
C GLU A 56 8.04 -3.07 -10.89
N LYS A 57 8.87 -3.68 -11.74
CA LYS A 57 8.68 -5.08 -12.15
C LYS A 57 8.77 -6.05 -10.97
N LEU A 58 9.66 -5.79 -10.02
CA LEU A 58 9.84 -6.62 -8.84
C LEU A 58 8.68 -6.48 -7.84
N LYS A 59 7.94 -5.36 -7.85
CA LYS A 59 6.64 -5.26 -7.14
C LYS A 59 5.60 -6.22 -7.71
N ALA A 60 5.60 -6.43 -9.02
CA ALA A 60 4.65 -7.31 -9.70
C ALA A 60 5.06 -8.79 -9.64
N ASP A 61 6.36 -9.09 -9.73
CA ASP A 61 6.88 -10.45 -9.72
C ASP A 61 8.11 -10.60 -8.80
N LEU A 62 7.86 -11.11 -7.60
CA LEU A 62 8.92 -11.41 -6.62
C LEU A 62 9.84 -12.55 -7.07
N SER A 63 9.47 -13.36 -8.07
CA SER A 63 10.34 -14.41 -8.62
C SER A 63 11.55 -13.84 -9.38
N MET A 64 11.56 -12.53 -9.65
CA MET A 64 12.69 -11.82 -10.26
C MET A 64 13.88 -11.63 -9.30
N GLN A 65 13.66 -11.84 -8.01
CA GLN A 65 14.69 -11.79 -6.98
C GLN A 65 15.81 -12.81 -7.25
N GLY A 66 17.08 -12.39 -7.10
CA GLY A 66 18.25 -13.24 -7.31
C GLY A 66 18.62 -13.45 -8.78
N LYS A 67 17.93 -12.78 -9.72
CA LYS A 67 18.17 -12.91 -11.15
C LYS A 67 18.92 -11.72 -11.73
N SER A 68 19.57 -11.96 -12.86
CA SER A 68 20.20 -10.93 -13.69
C SER A 68 19.46 -10.83 -15.02
N PHE A 69 19.31 -9.62 -15.52
CA PHE A 69 18.65 -9.31 -16.78
C PHE A 69 19.59 -8.47 -17.63
N ASN A 70 20.14 -9.08 -18.67
CA ASN A 70 21.17 -8.47 -19.50
C ASN A 70 20.61 -8.03 -20.85
N GLY A 71 21.20 -6.99 -21.43
CA GLY A 71 20.91 -6.54 -22.79
C GLY A 71 19.58 -5.79 -22.94
N ASN A 72 19.07 -5.18 -21.88
CA ASN A 72 17.90 -4.30 -21.99
C ASN A 72 18.29 -3.03 -22.74
N SER A 73 17.39 -2.47 -23.52
CA SER A 73 17.61 -1.23 -24.27
C SER A 73 16.73 -0.10 -23.77
N LEU A 74 17.29 1.10 -23.70
CA LEU A 74 16.58 2.34 -23.35
C LEU A 74 17.35 3.53 -23.92
N PHE A 75 16.64 4.50 -24.51
CA PHE A 75 17.24 5.72 -25.10
C PHE A 75 18.45 5.45 -26.03
N ASN A 76 18.39 4.41 -26.85
CA ASN A 76 19.48 3.94 -27.73
C ASN A 76 20.77 3.50 -27.02
N GLY A 77 20.78 3.39 -25.69
CA GLY A 77 21.80 2.69 -24.93
C GLY A 77 21.33 1.31 -24.48
N THR A 78 22.21 0.61 -23.76
CA THR A 78 21.90 -0.69 -23.15
C THR A 78 22.13 -0.64 -21.65
N TYR A 79 21.43 -1.48 -20.89
CA TYR A 79 21.67 -1.62 -19.47
C TYR A 79 21.45 -3.06 -19.01
N ASN A 80 22.21 -3.44 -17.99
CA ASN A 80 22.13 -4.74 -17.35
C ASN A 80 21.67 -4.53 -15.91
N ILE A 81 20.76 -5.40 -15.45
CA ILE A 81 20.20 -5.35 -14.12
C ILE A 81 20.61 -6.60 -13.36
N HIS A 82 21.10 -6.41 -12.14
CA HIS A 82 21.33 -7.48 -11.19
C HIS A 82 20.54 -7.21 -9.92
N ILE A 83 19.71 -8.18 -9.53
CA ILE A 83 18.88 -8.11 -8.34
C ILE A 83 19.40 -9.13 -7.34
N SER A 84 20.03 -8.68 -6.26
CA SER A 84 20.45 -9.57 -5.18
C SER A 84 19.46 -9.59 -4.03
N THR A 85 19.43 -10.72 -3.31
CA THR A 85 18.50 -10.96 -2.20
C THR A 85 19.25 -11.03 -0.88
N GLY A 86 18.78 -10.26 0.11
CA GLY A 86 19.15 -10.33 1.52
C GLY A 86 17.95 -9.96 2.40
N ASP A 87 18.18 -9.27 3.52
CA ASP A 87 17.12 -8.64 4.32
C ASP A 87 16.45 -7.47 3.54
N THR A 88 17.18 -6.88 2.61
CA THR A 88 16.75 -5.86 1.65
C THR A 88 16.98 -6.34 0.21
N VAL A 89 16.33 -5.71 -0.76
CA VAL A 89 16.51 -5.98 -2.20
C VAL A 89 17.50 -4.95 -2.76
N MET A 90 18.56 -5.42 -3.41
CA MET A 90 19.56 -4.53 -4.03
C MET A 90 19.44 -4.53 -5.56
N VAL A 91 19.03 -3.36 -6.05
CA VAL A 91 18.89 -2.78 -7.38
C VAL A 91 20.13 -2.42 -8.20
N THR A 92 20.98 -3.30 -8.72
CA THR A 92 22.17 -2.85 -9.49
C THR A 92 21.87 -2.69 -10.98
N SER A 93 22.04 -1.47 -11.51
CA SER A 93 21.86 -1.14 -12.94
C SER A 93 23.15 -0.59 -13.53
N THR A 94 23.74 -1.33 -14.47
CA THR A 94 24.93 -0.88 -15.23
C THR A 94 24.54 -0.56 -16.66
N ALA A 95 24.54 0.72 -17.00
CA ALA A 95 24.20 1.23 -18.33
C ALA A 95 25.45 1.52 -19.16
N THR A 96 25.32 1.38 -20.48
CA THR A 96 26.31 1.74 -21.48
C THR A 96 25.66 2.58 -22.57
N PHE A 97 26.20 3.78 -22.81
CA PHE A 97 25.78 4.67 -23.89
C PHE A 97 27.01 5.19 -24.63
N MET A 98 27.09 4.93 -25.94
CA MET A 98 28.20 5.34 -26.82
C MET A 98 29.61 5.00 -26.29
N GLY A 99 29.74 3.91 -25.51
CA GLY A 99 31.01 3.45 -24.93
C GLY A 99 31.30 3.96 -23.51
N VAL A 100 30.51 4.92 -23.00
CA VAL A 100 30.56 5.35 -21.60
C VAL A 100 29.69 4.42 -20.76
N THR A 101 30.20 4.01 -19.60
CA THR A 101 29.50 3.16 -18.65
C THR A 101 29.19 3.92 -17.36
N HIS A 102 28.02 3.67 -16.78
CA HIS A 102 27.63 4.19 -15.48
C HIS A 102 26.87 3.11 -14.71
N THR A 103 27.08 3.05 -13.40
CA THR A 103 26.43 2.06 -12.52
C THR A 103 25.69 2.79 -11.41
N SER A 104 24.37 2.66 -11.43
CA SER A 104 23.51 3.10 -10.34
C SER A 104 23.07 1.89 -9.56
N VAL A 105 23.00 2.03 -8.24
CA VAL A 105 22.47 0.96 -7.42
C VAL A 105 21.62 1.53 -6.31
N VAL A 106 20.54 0.80 -6.03
CA VAL A 106 19.56 1.18 -5.03
C VAL A 106 19.34 0.03 -4.07
N GLU A 107 19.35 0.34 -2.79
CA GLU A 107 18.90 -0.58 -1.76
C GLU A 107 17.46 -0.22 -1.40
N ALA A 108 16.57 -1.20 -1.49
CA ALA A 108 15.16 -1.01 -1.17
C ALA A 108 14.65 -2.13 -0.27
N ALA A 109 13.87 -1.76 0.75
CA ALA A 109 13.15 -2.73 1.57
C ALA A 109 11.71 -2.85 1.06
N ALA A 110 11.17 -4.08 1.02
CA ALA A 110 9.73 -4.26 0.90
C ALA A 110 9.10 -3.60 2.14
N ASP A 111 8.21 -2.66 1.90
CA ASP A 111 7.48 -1.99 2.95
C ASP A 111 6.67 -3.06 3.69
N LYS A 112 6.83 -3.12 5.01
CA LYS A 112 5.94 -3.94 5.83
C LYS A 112 4.73 -3.08 6.07
N LEU A 113 3.56 -3.69 5.95
CA LEU A 113 2.36 -3.02 6.42
C LEU A 113 2.55 -2.78 7.91
N ASP A 114 2.44 -1.52 8.34
CA ASP A 114 2.53 -1.20 9.76
C ASP A 114 1.46 -2.02 10.50
N PRO A 115 1.79 -2.52 11.72
CA PRO A 115 0.85 -3.31 12.49
C PRO A 115 -0.46 -2.53 12.68
N PHE A 116 -1.57 -3.23 12.45
CA PHE A 116 -2.91 -2.64 12.45
C PHE A 116 -3.25 -2.05 13.82
N ALA A 117 -3.20 -0.72 13.95
CA ALA A 117 -3.61 -0.01 15.15
C ALA A 117 -5.15 0.13 15.20
N VAL A 118 -5.85 -1.00 15.30
CA VAL A 118 -7.30 -1.01 15.47
C VAL A 118 -7.66 -0.69 16.91
N SER A 119 -8.73 0.08 17.11
CA SER A 119 -9.14 0.57 18.44
C SER A 119 -10.31 -0.19 19.07
N GLY A 120 -10.87 -1.16 18.36
CA GLY A 120 -11.94 -2.01 18.83
C GLY A 120 -12.13 -3.19 17.89
N ALA A 121 -12.95 -4.16 18.29
CA ALA A 121 -13.35 -5.24 17.37
C ALA A 121 -14.09 -4.65 16.16
N MET A 122 -14.98 -3.68 16.42
CA MET A 122 -15.58 -2.82 15.42
C MET A 122 -15.23 -1.36 15.73
N TYR A 123 -14.69 -0.65 14.76
CA TYR A 123 -14.39 0.78 14.86
C TYR A 123 -15.24 1.56 13.86
N ILE A 124 -15.94 2.57 14.35
CA ILE A 124 -16.78 3.46 13.54
C ILE A 124 -16.08 4.83 13.51
N ALA A 125 -15.39 5.08 12.40
CA ALA A 125 -14.61 6.27 12.14
C ALA A 125 -15.44 7.26 11.29
N THR A 126 -16.43 7.91 11.92
CA THR A 126 -17.33 8.85 11.23
C THR A 126 -17.62 10.09 12.06
N ASP A 127 -17.91 11.21 11.39
CA ASP A 127 -18.32 12.46 12.05
C ASP A 127 -19.74 12.33 12.63
N ALA A 128 -20.62 11.64 11.91
CA ALA A 128 -22.02 11.47 12.29
C ALA A 128 -22.48 10.01 12.21
N ILE A 129 -23.47 9.69 13.04
CA ILE A 129 -24.18 8.41 13.01
C ILE A 129 -25.66 8.72 12.73
N ASP A 130 -26.12 8.38 11.53
CA ASP A 130 -27.47 8.71 11.06
C ASP A 130 -28.50 7.66 11.53
N GLY A 131 -28.11 6.39 11.55
CA GLY A 131 -28.98 5.29 11.92
C GLY A 131 -28.20 4.09 12.45
N VAL A 132 -28.48 3.69 13.69
CA VAL A 132 -27.94 2.45 14.26
C VAL A 132 -29.08 1.59 14.73
N LYS A 133 -29.06 0.33 14.30
CA LYS A 133 -29.97 -0.71 14.77
C LYS A 133 -29.17 -1.97 14.99
N ILE A 134 -28.93 -2.31 16.25
CA ILE A 134 -28.26 -3.55 16.66
C ILE A 134 -29.31 -4.39 17.40
N ASN A 135 -29.83 -5.41 16.72
CA ASN A 135 -30.90 -6.27 17.20
C ASN A 135 -30.66 -7.71 16.73
N GLY A 136 -30.88 -8.68 17.62
CA GLY A 136 -30.66 -10.10 17.34
C GLY A 136 -29.65 -10.74 18.30
N ASN A 137 -29.06 -11.86 17.90
CA ASN A 137 -28.09 -12.63 18.70
C ASN A 137 -26.67 -12.37 18.20
N ILE A 138 -26.23 -11.12 18.29
CA ILE A 138 -24.96 -10.66 17.73
C ILE A 138 -23.89 -10.75 18.81
N THR A 139 -22.65 -11.05 18.44
CA THR A 139 -21.52 -10.93 19.37
C THR A 139 -20.48 -9.99 18.77
N VAL A 140 -20.20 -8.89 19.45
CA VAL A 140 -19.04 -8.03 19.15
C VAL A 140 -18.16 -8.06 20.39
N SER A 141 -16.99 -8.71 20.28
CA SER A 141 -16.11 -8.94 21.41
C SER A 141 -14.74 -8.32 21.16
N GLY A 142 -14.39 -7.35 22.00
CA GLY A 142 -13.07 -6.74 22.04
C GLY A 142 -12.03 -7.53 22.83
N TYR A 143 -12.41 -8.63 23.49
CA TYR A 143 -11.44 -9.56 24.07
C TYR A 143 -10.55 -10.14 22.98
N ASP A 144 -9.28 -10.37 23.27
CA ASP A 144 -8.38 -10.94 22.26
C ASP A 144 -8.68 -12.43 22.04
N HIS A 145 -8.94 -12.80 20.77
CA HIS A 145 -9.18 -14.15 20.32
C HIS A 145 -8.05 -14.64 19.43
N SER A 146 -7.88 -15.96 19.38
CA SER A 146 -7.02 -16.61 18.41
C SER A 146 -7.55 -16.44 16.99
N ILE A 147 -6.72 -16.75 16.00
CA ILE A 147 -7.10 -16.78 14.57
C ILE A 147 -8.26 -17.74 14.25
N ASP A 148 -8.64 -18.59 15.21
CA ASP A 148 -9.76 -19.54 15.13
C ASP A 148 -10.92 -19.22 16.08
N GLY A 149 -10.83 -18.11 16.84
CA GLY A 149 -11.94 -17.61 17.65
C GLY A 149 -11.95 -18.10 19.09
N ASN A 150 -10.84 -18.61 19.63
CA ASN A 150 -10.74 -18.95 21.05
C ASN A 150 -10.23 -17.75 21.83
N ILE A 151 -10.84 -17.39 22.96
CA ILE A 151 -10.35 -16.29 23.82
C ILE A 151 -8.95 -16.63 24.36
N LEU A 152 -8.02 -15.69 24.24
CA LEU A 152 -6.60 -15.86 24.61
C LEU A 152 -6.26 -15.37 26.04
N ASN A 153 -7.16 -14.62 26.70
CA ASN A 153 -7.00 -14.13 28.08
C ASN A 153 -5.59 -13.54 28.36
N ASN A 154 -5.05 -12.78 27.41
CA ASN A 154 -3.68 -12.25 27.45
C ASN A 154 -3.61 -10.78 27.90
N GLY A 155 -4.76 -10.14 28.16
CA GLY A 155 -4.84 -8.75 28.61
C GLY A 155 -4.75 -7.70 27.50
N ASN A 156 -4.73 -8.09 26.23
CA ASN A 156 -4.75 -7.19 25.07
C ASN A 156 -6.17 -6.78 24.67
N ASP A 157 -7.06 -6.63 25.65
CA ASP A 157 -8.48 -6.47 25.40
C ASP A 157 -8.81 -5.02 24.98
N LEU A 158 -9.51 -4.90 23.86
CA LEU A 158 -10.04 -3.64 23.31
C LEU A 158 -11.53 -3.49 23.65
N PRO A 159 -12.12 -2.30 23.45
CA PRO A 159 -13.58 -2.19 23.46
C PRO A 159 -14.20 -3.02 22.33
N GLY A 160 -15.42 -3.52 22.55
CA GLY A 160 -16.19 -4.21 21.53
C GLY A 160 -16.47 -3.28 20.34
N ILE A 161 -17.05 -2.12 20.61
CA ILE A 161 -17.25 -1.06 19.63
C ILE A 161 -16.48 0.19 20.05
N ALA A 162 -15.64 0.70 19.16
CA ALA A 162 -14.95 1.97 19.31
C ALA A 162 -15.55 3.02 18.36
N VAL A 163 -15.60 4.27 18.82
CA VAL A 163 -16.07 5.44 18.05
C VAL A 163 -15.09 6.60 18.15
N ASP A 164 -15.14 7.55 17.22
CA ASP A 164 -14.30 8.76 17.28
C ASP A 164 -14.77 9.78 18.32
N ASP A 165 -16.08 9.99 18.43
CA ASP A 165 -16.67 10.98 19.33
C ASP A 165 -17.46 10.32 20.48
N ALA A 166 -17.18 10.74 21.70
CA ALA A 166 -17.92 10.33 22.89
C ALA A 166 -19.43 10.61 22.81
N SER A 167 -19.85 11.61 22.03
CA SER A 167 -21.27 11.91 21.79
C SER A 167 -22.03 10.76 21.11
N GLN A 168 -21.31 9.92 20.35
CA GLN A 168 -21.88 8.79 19.60
C GLN A 168 -22.14 7.56 20.49
N ILE A 169 -21.48 7.48 21.66
CA ILE A 169 -21.58 6.33 22.58
C ILE A 169 -23.04 6.11 23.01
N SER A 170 -23.76 7.17 23.38
CA SER A 170 -25.16 7.05 23.82
C SER A 170 -26.08 6.62 22.68
N THR A 171 -25.82 7.09 21.46
CA THR A 171 -26.60 6.71 20.28
C THR A 171 -26.48 5.22 20.02
N ILE A 172 -25.25 4.71 19.95
CA ILE A 172 -24.99 3.26 19.74
C ILE A 172 -25.56 2.44 20.88
N THR A 173 -25.26 2.81 22.13
CA THR A 173 -25.70 2.07 23.31
C THR A 173 -27.22 2.00 23.40
N SER A 174 -27.93 3.10 23.10
CA SER A 174 -29.39 3.14 23.09
C SER A 174 -30.02 2.32 21.96
N SER A 175 -29.28 2.13 20.86
CA SER A 175 -29.68 1.34 19.69
C SER A 175 -29.40 -0.17 19.81
N ILE A 176 -28.67 -0.61 20.84
CA ILE A 176 -28.50 -2.02 21.18
C ILE A 176 -29.79 -2.54 21.82
N LYS A 177 -30.36 -3.59 21.21
CA LYS A 177 -31.58 -4.27 21.61
C LYS A 177 -31.43 -5.79 21.44
N GLY A 178 -32.35 -6.55 22.02
CA GLY A 178 -32.37 -8.00 21.90
C GLY A 178 -31.29 -8.67 22.77
N ALA A 179 -30.70 -9.75 22.27
CA ALA A 179 -29.66 -10.52 22.93
C ALA A 179 -28.27 -10.26 22.31
N ALA A 180 -28.04 -9.03 21.85
CA ALA A 180 -26.75 -8.61 21.34
C ALA A 180 -25.75 -8.49 22.49
N ASP A 181 -24.61 -9.15 22.33
CA ASP A 181 -23.54 -9.26 23.31
C ASP A 181 -22.36 -8.42 22.83
N ILE A 182 -22.24 -7.21 23.40
CA ILE A 182 -21.17 -6.26 23.08
C ILE A 182 -20.25 -6.21 24.30
N VAL A 183 -19.12 -6.91 24.21
CA VAL A 183 -18.20 -7.16 25.34
C VAL A 183 -16.78 -6.77 24.98
N GLY A 184 -15.95 -6.60 26.01
CA GLY A 184 -14.58 -6.10 25.88
C GLY A 184 -14.25 -5.18 27.06
N SER A 185 -13.26 -4.31 26.88
CA SER A 185 -12.91 -3.32 27.91
C SER A 185 -14.00 -2.23 28.04
N GLY A 186 -14.14 -1.62 29.23
CA GLY A 186 -15.00 -0.44 29.43
C GLY A 186 -16.45 -0.67 29.87
N GLY A 187 -16.80 -1.89 30.30
CA GLY A 187 -18.14 -2.23 30.82
C GLY A 187 -19.06 -2.81 29.75
N GLU A 188 -20.26 -3.24 30.16
CA GLU A 188 -21.25 -3.86 29.27
C GLU A 188 -22.50 -2.97 29.14
N PRO A 189 -22.93 -2.60 27.91
CA PRO A 189 -22.30 -2.90 26.63
C PRO A 189 -20.96 -2.14 26.43
N SER A 190 -19.97 -2.82 25.86
CA SER A 190 -18.61 -2.31 25.65
C SER A 190 -18.54 -1.38 24.44
N VAL A 191 -18.84 -0.11 24.69
CA VAL A 191 -18.77 0.98 23.71
C VAL A 191 -17.92 2.12 24.28
N GLN A 192 -16.84 2.48 23.60
CA GLN A 192 -15.94 3.55 24.07
C GLN A 192 -15.54 4.48 22.93
N SER A 193 -15.27 5.74 23.25
CA SER A 193 -14.62 6.65 22.32
C SER A 193 -13.10 6.45 22.39
N VAL A 194 -12.49 6.11 21.26
CA VAL A 194 -11.05 5.96 21.13
C VAL A 194 -10.63 6.69 19.86
N THR A 195 -9.98 7.84 20.03
CA THR A 195 -9.47 8.59 18.89
C THR A 195 -8.18 7.95 18.43
N THR A 196 -8.15 7.47 17.18
CA THR A 196 -6.91 7.06 16.52
C THR A 196 -6.34 8.21 15.70
N GLY A 197 -5.02 8.30 15.60
CA GLY A 197 -4.36 9.17 14.62
C GLY A 197 -4.31 8.58 13.20
N MET A 198 -5.05 7.49 12.94
CA MET A 198 -4.98 6.74 11.68
C MET A 198 -6.07 7.24 10.72
N ASP A 199 -5.66 7.69 9.54
CA ASP A 199 -6.57 8.00 8.45
C ASP A 199 -6.94 6.71 7.70
N TRP A 200 -8.06 6.10 8.10
CA TRP A 200 -8.56 4.86 7.48
C TRP A 200 -8.96 5.04 6.02
N THR A 201 -9.31 6.25 5.59
CA THR A 201 -9.60 6.56 4.19
C THR A 201 -8.33 6.52 3.37
N GLN A 202 -7.26 7.19 3.84
CA GLN A 202 -5.96 7.14 3.19
C GLN A 202 -5.39 5.72 3.16
N TYR A 203 -5.56 4.96 4.25
CA TYR A 203 -5.16 3.56 4.31
C TYR A 203 -5.91 2.69 3.29
N ALA A 204 -7.23 2.89 3.15
CA ALA A 204 -8.03 2.20 2.14
C ALA A 204 -7.55 2.49 0.70
N LEU A 205 -7.22 3.76 0.41
CA LEU A 205 -6.63 4.18 -0.87
C LEU A 205 -5.25 3.55 -1.12
N ASP A 206 -4.44 3.39 -0.07
CA ASP A 206 -3.14 2.73 -0.18
C ASP A 206 -3.28 1.26 -0.57
N VAL A 207 -4.29 0.56 -0.04
CA VAL A 207 -4.61 -0.83 -0.41
C VAL A 207 -5.17 -0.94 -1.83
N GLU A 208 -5.95 0.05 -2.29
CA GLU A 208 -6.46 0.15 -3.66
C GLU A 208 -5.34 0.22 -4.71
N SER A 209 -4.17 0.77 -4.35
CA SER A 209 -3.07 0.93 -5.32
C SER A 209 -2.59 -0.40 -5.94
N ASN A 210 -2.66 -1.52 -5.21
CA ASN A 210 -2.16 -2.82 -5.65
C ASN A 210 -2.88 -4.02 -5.00
N PRO A 211 -4.20 -4.22 -5.23
CA PRO A 211 -4.93 -5.36 -4.68
C PRO A 211 -4.56 -6.68 -5.38
N ASP A 212 -4.57 -7.79 -4.63
CA ASP A 212 -4.48 -9.15 -5.19
C ASP A 212 -5.77 -9.55 -5.91
N ILE A 213 -6.92 -9.09 -5.42
CA ILE A 213 -8.26 -9.40 -5.95
C ILE A 213 -9.05 -8.09 -6.10
N ILE A 214 -9.62 -7.88 -7.28
CA ILE A 214 -10.54 -6.77 -7.55
C ILE A 214 -11.95 -7.34 -7.76
N ILE A 215 -12.91 -6.83 -7.01
CA ILE A 215 -14.34 -7.14 -7.13
C ILE A 215 -15.06 -5.86 -7.53
N ASN A 216 -15.85 -5.91 -8.58
CA ASN A 216 -16.74 -4.81 -8.94
C ASN A 216 -18.17 -5.18 -8.53
N SER A 217 -19.09 -4.22 -8.44
CA SER A 217 -20.49 -4.50 -8.06
C SER A 217 -21.22 -5.50 -8.98
N SER A 218 -20.73 -5.71 -10.21
CA SER A 218 -21.26 -6.70 -11.16
C SER A 218 -20.60 -8.09 -11.07
N THR A 219 -19.59 -8.25 -10.22
CA THR A 219 -18.85 -9.51 -10.07
C THR A 219 -19.74 -10.59 -9.46
N ASP A 220 -19.81 -11.73 -10.15
CA ASP A 220 -20.49 -12.92 -9.65
C ASP A 220 -19.65 -13.63 -8.57
N LEU A 221 -20.02 -13.42 -7.30
CA LEU A 221 -19.32 -13.98 -6.14
C LEU A 221 -19.33 -15.51 -6.09
N SER A 222 -20.24 -16.18 -6.80
CA SER A 222 -20.26 -17.65 -6.86
C SER A 222 -19.03 -18.24 -7.57
N LYS A 223 -18.33 -17.42 -8.37
CA LYS A 223 -17.11 -17.82 -9.08
C LYS A 223 -15.85 -17.60 -8.26
N ILE A 224 -15.96 -16.95 -7.10
CA ILE A 224 -14.84 -16.70 -6.20
C ILE A 224 -14.80 -17.82 -5.17
N SER A 225 -13.72 -18.60 -5.19
CA SER A 225 -13.55 -19.73 -4.27
C SER A 225 -13.18 -19.32 -2.86
N ASN A 226 -12.32 -18.31 -2.70
CA ASN A 226 -11.98 -17.66 -1.42
C ASN A 226 -11.36 -16.27 -1.65
N LEU A 227 -11.34 -15.46 -0.59
CA LEU A 227 -10.68 -14.14 -0.55
C LEU A 227 -9.34 -14.20 0.17
N GLY A 228 -8.56 -15.26 -0.07
CA GLY A 228 -7.30 -15.55 0.63
C GLY A 228 -7.44 -16.67 1.66
N THR A 229 -6.29 -17.21 2.08
CA THR A 229 -6.20 -18.30 3.05
C THR A 229 -5.21 -17.93 4.16
N LYS A 230 -5.23 -18.65 5.29
CA LYS A 230 -4.26 -18.39 6.37
C LYS A 230 -2.81 -18.46 5.89
N THR A 231 -2.48 -19.38 4.98
CA THR A 231 -1.11 -19.52 4.47
C THR A 231 -0.75 -18.53 3.37
N ASN A 232 -1.76 -17.93 2.72
CA ASN A 232 -1.58 -16.96 1.66
C ASN A 232 -2.69 -15.89 1.76
N PRO A 233 -2.57 -14.97 2.73
CA PRO A 233 -3.53 -13.90 2.88
C PRO A 233 -3.45 -12.94 1.70
N LYS A 234 -4.58 -12.33 1.34
CA LYS A 234 -4.70 -11.49 0.15
C LYS A 234 -5.30 -10.13 0.46
N THR A 235 -4.89 -9.11 -0.29
CA THR A 235 -5.60 -7.83 -0.34
C THR A 235 -6.72 -7.90 -1.36
N THR A 236 -7.96 -7.71 -0.90
CA THR A 236 -9.14 -7.67 -1.75
C THR A 236 -9.70 -6.25 -1.75
N PHE A 237 -9.84 -5.66 -2.93
CA PHE A 237 -10.49 -4.37 -3.11
C PHE A 237 -11.84 -4.58 -3.81
N VAL A 238 -12.89 -4.02 -3.22
CA VAL A 238 -14.21 -3.95 -3.83
C VAL A 238 -14.45 -2.52 -4.29
N ASN A 239 -14.61 -2.36 -5.60
CA ASN A 239 -15.00 -1.11 -6.22
C ASN A 239 -16.55 -1.05 -6.33
N GLY A 240 -17.18 -0.36 -5.38
CA GLY A 240 -18.62 -0.21 -5.27
C GLY A 240 -19.25 -1.08 -4.18
N ASP A 241 -20.58 -1.15 -4.22
CA ASP A 241 -21.38 -1.87 -3.24
C ASP A 241 -21.21 -3.39 -3.38
N ILE A 242 -21.20 -4.10 -2.26
CA ILE A 242 -21.02 -5.56 -2.19
C ILE A 242 -22.04 -6.24 -1.30
N HIS A 243 -22.49 -7.42 -1.74
CA HIS A 243 -23.42 -8.26 -1.02
C HIS A 243 -22.92 -9.71 -0.95
N PHE A 244 -22.42 -10.13 0.21
CA PHE A 244 -22.01 -11.50 0.48
C PHE A 244 -23.22 -12.34 0.92
N ASN A 245 -23.85 -13.06 -0.01
CA ASN A 245 -25.01 -13.95 0.27
C ASN A 245 -24.67 -15.45 0.35
N SER A 246 -23.49 -15.84 -0.09
CA SER A 246 -23.06 -17.23 -0.19
C SER A 246 -22.10 -17.61 0.95
N SER A 247 -21.80 -18.91 1.05
CA SER A 247 -20.73 -19.38 1.94
C SER A 247 -19.39 -19.02 1.32
N LEU A 248 -18.74 -17.96 1.83
CA LEU A 248 -17.45 -17.49 1.35
C LEU A 248 -16.50 -17.31 2.53
N GLU A 249 -15.26 -17.75 2.35
CA GLU A 249 -14.20 -17.58 3.34
C GLU A 249 -13.07 -16.71 2.80
N GLY A 250 -12.39 -16.00 3.69
CA GLY A 250 -11.27 -15.14 3.33
C GLY A 250 -10.28 -14.91 4.47
N CYS A 251 -9.07 -14.50 4.09
CA CYS A 251 -8.02 -14.12 5.03
C CYS A 251 -7.15 -13.02 4.42
N GLY A 252 -6.96 -11.90 5.12
CA GLY A 252 -6.18 -10.76 4.63
C GLY A 252 -6.83 -9.42 4.95
N ILE A 253 -6.72 -8.47 4.02
CA ILE A 253 -7.43 -7.19 4.10
C ILE A 253 -8.50 -7.14 3.03
N LEU A 254 -9.72 -6.83 3.45
CA LEU A 254 -10.85 -6.56 2.55
C LEU A 254 -11.20 -5.09 2.66
N VAL A 255 -11.00 -4.34 1.58
CA VAL A 255 -11.41 -2.94 1.47
C VAL A 255 -12.62 -2.84 0.57
N VAL A 256 -13.67 -2.16 1.02
CA VAL A 256 -14.91 -1.95 0.29
C VAL A 256 -15.14 -0.46 0.11
N ASN A 257 -15.00 0.02 -1.13
CA ASN A 257 -15.35 1.38 -1.51
C ASN A 257 -16.85 1.46 -1.88
N GLY A 258 -17.71 1.36 -0.87
CA GLY A 258 -19.15 1.23 -1.07
C GLY A 258 -19.87 0.58 0.10
N ASN A 259 -21.18 0.40 -0.04
CA ASN A 259 -22.01 -0.22 0.97
C ASN A 259 -21.65 -1.70 1.14
N LEU A 260 -21.51 -2.14 2.39
CA LEU A 260 -21.18 -3.52 2.74
C LEU A 260 -22.44 -4.25 3.24
N LYS A 261 -22.79 -5.35 2.59
CA LYS A 261 -23.85 -6.24 3.06
C LYS A 261 -23.36 -7.68 3.22
N ILE A 262 -23.54 -8.25 4.40
CA ILE A 262 -23.21 -9.64 4.72
C ILE A 262 -24.49 -10.37 5.11
N ASN A 263 -24.98 -11.19 4.19
CA ASN A 263 -26.23 -11.94 4.30
C ASN A 263 -26.01 -13.45 4.09
N GLY A 264 -25.22 -14.10 4.93
CA GLY A 264 -24.93 -15.53 4.78
C GLY A 264 -23.90 -16.05 5.76
N ASN A 265 -23.26 -17.16 5.40
CA ASN A 265 -22.16 -17.76 6.16
C ASN A 265 -20.83 -17.21 5.61
N PHE A 266 -20.47 -16.00 6.01
CA PHE A 266 -19.21 -15.37 5.60
C PHE A 266 -18.17 -15.47 6.72
N THR A 267 -17.06 -16.15 6.49
CA THR A 267 -15.98 -16.23 7.50
C THR A 267 -14.75 -15.48 7.02
N TYR A 268 -14.34 -14.43 7.75
CA TYR A 268 -13.16 -13.65 7.38
C TYR A 268 -12.16 -13.57 8.54
N ARG A 269 -10.88 -13.62 8.20
CA ARG A 269 -9.77 -13.51 9.15
C ARG A 269 -8.87 -12.35 8.77
N GLY A 270 -8.78 -11.34 9.61
CA GLY A 270 -8.00 -10.14 9.34
C GLY A 270 -8.84 -8.87 9.42
N LEU A 271 -8.55 -7.92 8.54
CA LEU A 271 -9.13 -6.58 8.59
C LEU A 271 -10.16 -6.38 7.48
N ILE A 272 -11.35 -5.90 7.84
CA ILE A 272 -12.35 -5.41 6.90
C ILE A 272 -12.47 -3.90 7.06
N ILE A 273 -12.33 -3.15 5.98
CA ILE A 273 -12.52 -1.70 5.93
C ILE A 273 -13.66 -1.42 4.95
N ALA A 274 -14.81 -0.99 5.45
CA ALA A 274 -15.88 -0.45 4.62
C ALA A 274 -15.77 1.07 4.67
N TYR A 275 -15.49 1.70 3.53
CA TYR A 275 -15.34 3.15 3.45
C TYR A 275 -16.16 3.75 2.33
N LYS A 276 -16.60 5.00 2.53
CA LYS A 276 -17.24 5.82 1.51
C LYS A 276 -17.18 7.28 1.93
N ASP A 277 -16.80 8.18 1.02
CA ASP A 277 -16.62 9.61 1.33
C ASP A 277 -17.86 10.28 1.94
N SER A 278 -19.04 9.79 1.59
CA SER A 278 -20.32 10.34 2.06
C SER A 278 -20.94 9.46 3.15
N LYS A 279 -22.00 8.75 2.80
CA LYS A 279 -22.77 7.91 3.70
C LYS A 279 -22.47 6.43 3.42
N ILE A 280 -21.95 5.74 4.42
CA ILE A 280 -21.69 4.30 4.39
C ILE A 280 -22.84 3.53 5.06
N THR A 281 -23.45 2.59 4.34
CA THR A 281 -24.42 1.67 4.93
C THR A 281 -23.79 0.28 5.06
N THR A 282 -23.74 -0.23 6.29
CA THR A 282 -23.25 -1.56 6.61
C THR A 282 -24.38 -2.42 7.18
N GLN A 283 -24.75 -3.48 6.45
CA GLN A 283 -25.82 -4.41 6.82
C GLN A 283 -25.24 -5.80 7.13
N LEU A 284 -25.29 -6.22 8.39
CA LEU A 284 -24.72 -7.49 8.86
C LEU A 284 -25.86 -8.42 9.29
N ASN A 285 -26.47 -9.11 8.32
CA ASN A 285 -27.65 -9.95 8.55
C ASN A 285 -27.38 -11.42 8.17
N GLY A 286 -26.69 -12.17 9.02
CA GLY A 286 -26.40 -13.59 8.75
C GLY A 286 -25.66 -14.27 9.89
N ASN A 287 -24.98 -15.39 9.59
CA ASN A 287 -24.11 -16.09 10.55
C ASN A 287 -22.63 -15.83 10.25
N GLY A 288 -22.33 -14.63 9.75
CA GLY A 288 -20.97 -14.24 9.42
C GLY A 288 -20.08 -14.22 10.67
N LYS A 289 -18.82 -14.56 10.50
CA LYS A 289 -17.80 -14.57 11.55
C LYS A 289 -16.58 -13.81 11.06
N LEU A 290 -16.19 -12.80 11.81
CA LEU A 290 -14.95 -12.06 11.61
C LEU A 290 -14.04 -12.32 12.80
N TYR A 291 -12.81 -12.77 12.52
CA TYR A 291 -11.72 -12.86 13.49
C TYR A 291 -10.65 -11.84 13.09
N GLY A 292 -10.49 -10.76 13.86
CA GLY A 292 -9.62 -9.65 13.50
C GLY A 292 -10.31 -8.33 13.83
N ALA A 293 -10.53 -7.44 12.87
CA ALA A 293 -11.22 -6.18 13.15
C ALA A 293 -12.02 -5.68 11.95
N MET A 294 -13.06 -4.90 12.22
CA MET A 294 -13.86 -4.19 11.22
C MET A 294 -13.77 -2.69 11.44
N VAL A 295 -13.52 -1.95 10.37
CA VAL A 295 -13.53 -0.49 10.35
C VAL A 295 -14.62 -0.03 9.40
N ILE A 296 -15.45 0.90 9.86
CA ILE A 296 -16.47 1.58 9.07
C ILE A 296 -16.09 3.05 9.04
N ALA A 297 -15.72 3.57 7.86
CA ALA A 297 -15.22 4.93 7.69
C ALA A 297 -16.06 5.75 6.68
N GLY A 298 -16.30 7.02 6.98
CA GLY A 298 -17.06 7.93 6.11
C GLY A 298 -17.54 9.18 6.83
N THR A 299 -18.20 10.09 6.13
CA THR A 299 -18.78 11.29 6.78
C THR A 299 -19.93 10.91 7.72
N SER A 300 -20.81 10.00 7.28
CA SER A 300 -21.85 9.43 8.13
C SER A 300 -22.03 7.93 7.93
N ALA A 301 -22.43 7.22 8.99
CA ALA A 301 -22.69 5.78 8.94
C ALA A 301 -24.14 5.42 9.29
N ASP A 302 -24.67 4.46 8.53
CA ASP A 302 -25.81 3.62 8.90
C ASP A 302 -25.31 2.21 9.23
N LEU A 303 -25.51 1.76 10.46
CA LEU A 303 -25.20 0.40 10.89
C LEU A 303 -26.48 -0.36 11.19
N GLU A 304 -26.78 -1.38 10.38
CA GLU A 304 -27.89 -2.28 10.62
C GLU A 304 -27.41 -3.72 10.82
N ILE A 305 -27.60 -4.22 12.03
CA ILE A 305 -27.40 -5.60 12.40
C ILE A 305 -28.72 -6.05 12.99
N SER A 306 -29.62 -6.65 12.21
CA SER A 306 -31.01 -6.86 12.64
C SER A 306 -31.50 -8.30 12.59
N ASN A 307 -30.85 -9.17 11.79
CA ASN A 307 -31.27 -10.55 11.59
C ASN A 307 -30.07 -11.50 11.41
N GLY A 308 -29.70 -12.24 12.46
CA GLY A 308 -28.65 -13.27 12.37
C GLY A 308 -27.87 -13.51 13.66
N ASN A 309 -26.83 -14.35 13.58
CA ASN A 309 -25.87 -14.62 14.64
C ASN A 309 -24.46 -14.13 14.25
N PHE A 310 -24.37 -12.91 13.73
CA PHE A 310 -23.10 -12.34 13.29
C PHE A 310 -22.13 -12.19 14.47
N LYS A 311 -20.87 -12.55 14.26
CA LYS A 311 -19.80 -12.44 15.25
C LYS A 311 -18.64 -11.62 14.72
N CYS A 312 -18.26 -10.58 15.45
CA CYS A 312 -17.02 -9.84 15.25
C CYS A 312 -16.17 -10.01 16.50
N LEU A 313 -15.10 -10.79 16.38
CA LEU A 313 -14.23 -11.12 17.49
C LEU A 313 -12.87 -10.50 17.21
N TYR A 314 -12.42 -9.62 18.11
CA TYR A 314 -11.10 -9.04 18.04
C TYR A 314 -10.04 -10.16 18.08
N SER A 315 -9.07 -10.09 17.17
CA SER A 315 -7.95 -11.04 17.14
C SER A 315 -6.68 -10.34 16.72
N GLN A 316 -5.82 -10.06 17.70
CA GLN A 316 -4.48 -9.55 17.43
C GLN A 316 -3.65 -10.59 16.68
N GLU A 317 -3.78 -11.87 17.04
CA GLU A 317 -3.09 -12.97 16.33
C GLU A 317 -3.44 -12.97 14.83
N ALA A 318 -4.72 -12.82 14.47
CA ALA A 318 -5.12 -12.77 13.07
C ALA A 318 -4.47 -11.58 12.35
N LEU A 319 -4.49 -10.38 12.97
CA LEU A 319 -3.94 -9.14 12.43
C LEU A 319 -2.40 -9.20 12.29
N ASP A 320 -1.68 -9.70 13.29
CA ASP A 320 -0.23 -9.87 13.23
C ASP A 320 0.16 -10.93 12.19
N HIS A 321 -0.64 -12.00 12.09
CA HIS A 321 -0.44 -13.05 11.09
C HIS A 321 -0.57 -12.50 9.66
N ILE A 322 -1.61 -11.73 9.36
CA ILE A 322 -1.73 -11.09 8.05
C ILE A 322 -0.65 -10.02 7.82
N ALA A 323 -0.29 -9.20 8.82
CA ALA A 323 0.80 -8.22 8.69
C ALA A 323 2.16 -8.89 8.39
N SER A 324 2.41 -10.06 8.98
CA SER A 324 3.67 -10.80 8.78
C SER A 324 3.79 -11.44 7.39
N LEU A 325 2.68 -11.87 6.81
CA LEU A 325 2.65 -12.59 5.54
C LEU A 325 2.39 -11.69 4.33
N MET A 326 1.62 -10.62 4.52
CA MET A 326 1.40 -9.64 3.48
C MET A 326 2.61 -8.73 3.38
N LYS A 327 3.50 -9.06 2.44
CA LYS A 327 4.54 -8.14 1.99
C LYS A 327 3.81 -7.01 1.26
N ALA A 328 3.83 -5.78 1.77
CA ALA A 328 3.31 -4.68 0.97
C ALA A 328 4.13 -4.65 -0.31
N ARG A 329 3.47 -4.62 -1.47
CA ARG A 329 4.14 -4.57 -2.78
C ARG A 329 4.77 -3.19 -3.04
N ARG A 330 5.14 -2.47 -1.97
CA ARG A 330 5.78 -1.16 -2.00
C ARG A 330 7.24 -1.38 -1.63
N PHE A 331 8.13 -0.68 -2.32
CA PHE A 331 9.54 -0.66 -1.98
C PHE A 331 9.87 0.72 -1.46
N LYS A 332 10.41 0.80 -0.24
CA LYS A 332 10.98 2.03 0.29
C LYS A 332 12.46 2.03 -0.05
N ILE A 333 12.89 3.05 -0.80
CA ILE A 333 14.31 3.28 -1.10
C ILE A 333 15.01 3.66 0.22
N LEU A 334 16.01 2.87 0.61
CA LEU A 334 16.82 3.10 1.80
C LEU A 334 18.08 3.89 1.46
N SER A 335 18.71 3.55 0.34
CA SER A 335 19.90 4.24 -0.15
C SER A 335 19.96 4.23 -1.68
N TRP A 336 20.62 5.23 -2.24
CA TRP A 336 20.87 5.37 -3.67
C TRP A 336 22.34 5.76 -3.84
N TRP A 337 23.07 4.99 -4.63
CA TRP A 337 24.45 5.31 -5.00
C TRP A 337 24.66 5.22 -6.51
N GLU A 338 25.59 6.04 -7.00
CA GLU A 338 25.94 6.25 -8.40
C GLU A 338 27.45 6.45 -8.54
#